data_AF-A0A7S2Z310-F1
#
_entry.id   AF-A0A7S2Z310-F1
#
_cell.length_a   1.000
_cell.length_b   1.000
_cell.length_c   1.000
_cell.angle_alpha   90.00
_cell.angle_beta   90.00
_cell.angle_gamma   90.00
#
_symmetry.space_group_name_H-M   'P 1'
#
loop_
_entity.id
_entity.type
_entity.pdbx_description
1 polymer ?
#
loop_
_entity_poly.entity_id
_entity_poly.type
_entity_poly.pdbx_seq_one_letter_code
_entity_poly.pdbx_strand_id
1 'polypeptide(L)'
;WIAESHPALLDLVALTGGAGGAADAVGGPGTPVAASASFLPYRDHLAPSLIERKVKLKEVFQGKLKCTSRFSPWKATVNVKNLDAPGGRMEVKVVGRSSLNRAMDGDIVAVELVEL
;
A
#
# COMPACT_ATOMS: atom_id res chain seq x y z
N TRP A 1 -11.53 5.28 32.64
CA TRP A 1 -11.19 6.68 32.95
C TRP A 1 -11.25 7.61 31.72
N ILE A 2 -10.43 7.45 30.67
CA ILE A 2 -10.52 8.32 29.47
C ILE A 2 -11.84 8.11 28.69
N ALA A 3 -12.24 6.85 28.49
CA ALA A 3 -13.46 6.48 27.76
C ALA A 3 -14.78 7.00 28.38
N GLU A 4 -14.78 7.24 29.70
CA GLU A 4 -15.99 7.52 30.48
C GLU A 4 -16.25 9.03 30.63
N SER A 5 -15.18 9.82 30.61
CA SER A 5 -15.23 11.29 30.73
C SER A 5 -15.33 12.00 29.38
N HIS A 6 -14.80 11.39 28.30
CA HIS A 6 -14.73 12.00 26.98
C HIS A 6 -14.98 10.96 25.87
N PRO A 7 -16.24 10.51 25.68
CA PRO A 7 -16.57 9.44 24.74
C PRO A 7 -16.23 9.78 23.28
N ALA A 8 -16.24 11.06 22.90
CA ALA A 8 -15.87 11.51 21.56
C ALA A 8 -14.39 11.25 21.19
N LEU A 9 -13.51 11.03 22.18
CA LEU A 9 -12.11 10.68 21.92
C LEU A 9 -11.95 9.22 21.49
N LEU A 10 -12.95 8.37 21.72
CA LEU A 10 -12.93 6.97 21.28
C LEU A 10 -12.94 6.87 19.74
N ASP A 11 -13.61 7.81 19.07
CA ASP A 11 -13.64 7.88 17.59
C ASP A 11 -12.27 8.26 16.99
N LEU A 12 -11.38 8.85 17.79
CA LEU A 12 -10.03 9.23 17.38
C LEU A 12 -8.98 8.13 17.65
N VAL A 13 -9.36 7.07 18.38
CA VAL A 13 -8.48 5.94 18.62
C VAL A 13 -8.36 5.17 17.31
N ALA A 14 -7.19 5.22 16.71
CA ALA A 14 -6.88 4.35 15.58
C ALA A 14 -7.09 2.90 16.00
N LEU A 15 -8.04 2.20 15.35
CA LEU A 15 -8.14 0.76 15.50
C LEU A 15 -6.77 0.18 15.13
N THR A 16 -6.09 -0.41 16.11
CA THR A 16 -4.86 -1.17 15.90
C THR A 16 -5.20 -2.47 15.19
N GLY A 17 -5.54 -2.37 13.91
CA GLY A 17 -5.69 -3.50 13.00
C GLY A 17 -4.30 -4.00 12.65
N GLY A 18 -3.80 -4.96 13.42
CA GLY A 18 -2.51 -5.60 13.22
C GLY A 18 -2.37 -6.17 11.82
N ALA A 19 -1.38 -5.67 11.07
CA ALA A 19 -0.89 -6.32 9.88
C ALA A 19 0.04 -7.48 10.28
N GLY A 20 -0.46 -8.72 10.15
CA GLY A 20 0.35 -9.92 9.94
C GLY A 20 0.95 -10.61 11.18
N GLY A 21 0.48 -11.83 11.44
CA GLY A 21 1.33 -12.91 11.96
C GLY A 21 1.05 -13.40 13.39
N ALA A 22 0.82 -14.71 13.47
CA ALA A 22 0.79 -15.60 14.65
C ALA A 22 -0.42 -15.47 15.59
N ALA A 23 -1.24 -16.54 15.55
CA ALA A 23 -2.19 -16.87 16.58
C ALA A 23 -1.48 -17.04 17.93
N ASP A 24 -1.86 -16.24 18.91
CA ASP A 24 -1.92 -16.70 20.28
C ASP A 24 -3.16 -16.10 20.93
N ALA A 25 -4.05 -17.00 21.33
CA ALA A 25 -5.33 -16.67 21.93
C ALA A 25 -5.13 -16.31 23.40
N VAL A 26 -5.41 -15.06 23.77
CA VAL A 26 -5.80 -14.71 25.13
C VAL A 26 -7.10 -13.92 25.05
N GLY A 27 -8.17 -14.57 25.50
CA GLY A 27 -9.54 -14.07 25.42
C GLY A 27 -9.82 -12.92 26.38
N GLY A 28 -10.62 -11.96 25.90
CA GLY A 28 -11.37 -10.99 26.67
C GLY A 28 -12.74 -10.78 26.02
N PRO A 29 -13.81 -10.49 26.78
CA PRO A 29 -15.17 -10.42 26.25
C PRO A 29 -15.37 -9.09 25.53
N GLY A 30 -15.34 -9.15 24.21
CA GLY A 30 -15.53 -8.01 23.34
C GLY A 30 -15.20 -8.45 21.94
N THR A 31 -15.99 -9.41 21.43
CA THR A 31 -15.87 -9.90 20.06
C THR A 31 -15.80 -8.69 19.14
N PRO A 32 -14.63 -8.37 18.53
CA PRO A 32 -14.63 -7.35 17.51
C PRO A 32 -15.51 -7.93 16.42
N VAL A 33 -16.65 -7.27 16.17
CA VAL A 33 -17.43 -7.53 14.96
C VAL A 33 -16.44 -7.26 13.85
N ALA A 34 -15.83 -8.32 13.32
CA ALA A 34 -15.05 -8.26 12.12
C ALA A 34 -16.06 -7.84 11.06
N ALA A 35 -16.15 -6.53 10.83
CA ALA A 35 -16.80 -5.99 9.66
C ALA A 35 -16.05 -6.63 8.50
N SER A 36 -16.61 -7.73 8.00
CA SER A 36 -16.08 -8.49 6.88
C SER A 36 -16.31 -7.61 5.66
N ALA A 37 -15.48 -6.58 5.53
CA ALA A 37 -15.44 -5.72 4.38
C ALA A 37 -15.08 -6.65 3.22
N SER A 38 -16.03 -6.86 2.32
CA SER A 38 -16.02 -7.82 1.20
C SER A 38 -15.04 -7.42 0.10
N PHE A 39 -13.89 -6.89 0.48
CA PHE A 39 -12.86 -6.47 -0.44
C PHE A 39 -11.96 -7.66 -0.77
N LEU A 40 -11.79 -7.93 -2.07
CA LEU A 40 -10.77 -8.87 -2.52
C LEU A 40 -9.43 -8.50 -1.87
N PRO A 41 -8.68 -9.49 -1.35
CA PRO A 41 -7.42 -9.23 -0.66
C PRO A 41 -6.42 -8.59 -1.60
N TYR A 42 -5.66 -7.64 -1.07
CA TYR A 42 -4.49 -7.07 -1.72
C TYR A 42 -3.33 -8.07 -1.67
N ARG A 43 -2.39 -7.97 -2.61
CA ARG A 43 -1.18 -8.79 -2.56
C ARG A 43 -0.28 -8.29 -1.43
N ASP A 44 0.37 -9.22 -0.75
CA ASP A 44 1.31 -8.87 0.32
C ASP A 44 2.49 -8.07 -0.24
N HIS A 45 2.97 -7.13 0.56
CA HIS A 45 4.15 -6.35 0.23
C HIS A 45 5.41 -7.21 0.40
N LEU A 46 6.37 -7.02 -0.49
CA LEU A 46 7.68 -7.65 -0.35
C LEU A 46 8.41 -7.08 0.87
N ALA A 47 9.23 -7.91 1.51
CA ALA A 47 10.10 -7.46 2.59
C ALA A 47 11.07 -6.37 2.10
N PRO A 48 11.40 -5.36 2.92
CA PRO A 48 12.29 -4.25 2.51
C PRO A 48 13.63 -4.72 1.94
N SER A 49 14.25 -5.74 2.55
CA SER A 49 15.52 -6.33 2.11
C SER A 49 15.46 -6.93 0.70
N LEU A 50 14.32 -7.53 0.33
CA LEU A 50 14.10 -8.08 -1.00
C LEU A 50 13.91 -6.96 -2.03
N ILE A 51 13.20 -5.89 -1.66
CA ILE A 51 12.99 -4.72 -2.53
C ILE A 51 14.34 -4.08 -2.86
N GLU A 52 15.18 -3.81 -1.87
CA GLU A 52 16.51 -3.22 -2.09
C GLU A 52 17.38 -4.07 -3.01
N ARG A 53 17.36 -5.40 -2.84
CA ARG A 53 18.07 -6.33 -3.72
C ARG A 53 17.56 -6.23 -5.15
N LYS A 54 16.23 -6.27 -5.35
CA LYS A 54 15.61 -6.19 -6.68
C LYS A 54 15.85 -4.84 -7.37
N VAL A 55 15.89 -3.74 -6.61
CA VAL A 55 16.24 -2.42 -7.15
C VAL A 55 17.69 -2.40 -7.64
N LYS A 56 18.64 -2.99 -6.90
CA LYS A 56 20.04 -3.12 -7.33
C LYS A 56 20.19 -3.98 -8.58
N LEU A 57 19.37 -5.03 -8.71
CA LEU A 57 19.33 -5.92 -9.88
C LEU A 57 18.57 -5.32 -11.07
N LYS A 58 18.01 -4.10 -10.96
CA LYS A 58 17.17 -3.45 -11.97
C LYS A 58 15.91 -4.25 -12.36
N GLU A 59 15.44 -5.15 -11.51
CA GLU A 59 14.18 -5.89 -11.70
C GLU A 59 12.97 -5.04 -11.27
N VAL A 60 13.18 -4.19 -10.26
CA VAL A 60 12.14 -3.33 -9.68
C VAL A 60 12.62 -1.89 -9.70
N PHE A 61 11.67 -1.01 -9.95
CA PHE A 61 11.90 0.40 -10.20
C PHE A 61 11.24 1.24 -9.12
N GLN A 62 12.03 2.04 -8.41
CA GLN A 62 11.50 2.93 -7.39
C GLN A 62 11.11 4.28 -8.00
N GLY A 63 9.93 4.78 -7.65
CA GLY A 63 9.43 6.05 -8.15
C GLY A 63 8.35 6.66 -7.29
N LYS A 64 8.08 7.94 -7.52
CA LYS A 64 6.95 8.63 -6.87
C LYS A 64 5.68 8.35 -7.66
N LEU A 65 4.66 7.85 -6.98
CA LEU A 65 3.34 7.64 -7.56
C LEU A 65 2.59 8.97 -7.63
N LYS A 66 1.97 9.20 -8.79
CA LYS A 66 1.08 10.32 -9.05
C LYS A 66 -0.25 9.77 -9.54
N CYS A 67 -1.29 9.95 -8.75
CA CYS A 67 -2.65 9.64 -9.18
C CYS A 67 -3.03 10.61 -10.30
N THR A 68 -3.30 10.09 -11.49
CA THR A 68 -3.48 10.93 -12.68
C THR A 68 -4.91 11.39 -12.89
N SER A 69 -5.90 10.66 -12.36
CA SER A 69 -7.28 10.87 -12.74
C SER A 69 -8.18 11.19 -11.55
N ARG A 70 -8.82 12.35 -11.62
CA ARG A 70 -9.97 12.71 -10.78
C ARG A 70 -11.22 11.88 -11.09
N PHE A 71 -11.22 11.20 -12.25
CA PHE A 71 -12.34 10.44 -12.79
C PHE A 71 -12.20 8.93 -12.58
N SER A 72 -10.99 8.44 -12.29
CA SER A 72 -10.74 7.02 -12.05
C SER A 72 -9.72 6.83 -10.93
N PRO A 73 -10.13 6.27 -9.78
CA PRO A 73 -9.22 6.00 -8.67
C PRO A 73 -8.23 4.86 -8.96
N TRP A 74 -8.38 4.18 -10.10
CA TRP A 74 -7.61 2.99 -10.46
C TRP A 74 -6.56 3.25 -11.53
N LYS A 75 -6.22 4.51 -11.80
CA LYS A 75 -5.22 4.90 -12.79
C LYS A 75 -4.22 5.87 -12.16
N ALA A 76 -2.95 5.49 -12.21
CA ALA A 76 -1.85 6.32 -11.74
C ALA A 76 -0.66 6.21 -12.70
N THR A 77 0.26 7.16 -12.58
CA THR A 77 1.58 7.10 -13.21
C THR A 77 2.67 7.16 -12.16
N VAL A 78 3.75 6.43 -12.40
CA VAL A 78 4.92 6.39 -11.53
C VAL A 78 6.09 6.95 -12.31
N ASN A 79 6.67 8.01 -11.77
CA ASN A 79 7.89 8.60 -12.33
C ASN A 79 9.10 7.87 -11.75
N VAL A 80 9.68 6.99 -12.55
CA VAL A 80 10.86 6.20 -12.20
C VAL A 80 12.11 6.90 -12.72
N LYS A 81 13.18 6.92 -11.93
CA LYS A 81 14.52 7.24 -12.43
C LYS A 81 15.11 6.01 -13.11
N ASN A 82 15.28 6.06 -14.42
CA ASN A 82 15.95 5.02 -15.18
C ASN A 82 17.09 5.66 -15.97
N LEU A 83 18.33 5.31 -15.63
CA LEU A 83 19.53 5.86 -16.26
C LEU A 83 19.70 5.40 -17.71
N ASP A 84 19.03 4.30 -18.09
CA ASP A 84 19.11 3.72 -19.43
C ASP A 84 18.10 4.37 -20.42
N ALA A 85 17.18 5.19 -19.92
CA ALA A 85 16.19 5.90 -20.73
C ALA A 85 16.68 7.30 -21.16
N PRO A 86 16.35 7.76 -22.39
CA PRO A 86 16.69 9.11 -22.83
C PRO A 86 16.02 10.15 -21.91
N GLY A 87 16.82 10.94 -21.20
CA GLY A 87 16.35 11.91 -20.20
C GLY A 87 16.32 11.39 -18.76
N GLY A 88 16.79 10.16 -18.50
CA GLY A 88 16.99 9.62 -17.14
C GLY A 88 15.71 9.33 -16.36
N ARG A 89 14.54 9.44 -17.01
CA ARG A 89 13.21 9.29 -16.40
C ARG A 89 12.32 8.46 -17.31
N MET A 90 11.55 7.57 -16.69
CA MET A 90 10.58 6.71 -17.35
C MET A 90 9.25 6.85 -16.63
N GLU A 91 8.18 7.13 -17.38
CA GLU A 91 6.82 7.19 -16.84
C GLU A 91 6.16 5.82 -17.02
N VAL A 92 5.83 5.17 -15.91
CA VAL A 92 5.17 3.85 -15.88
C VAL A 92 3.71 4.04 -15.54
N LYS A 93 2.82 3.54 -16.40
CA LYS A 93 1.36 3.57 -16.15
C LYS A 93 0.97 2.37 -15.30
N VAL A 94 0.29 2.63 -14.18
CA VAL A 94 -0.27 1.60 -13.31
C VAL A 94 -1.78 1.67 -13.39
N VAL A 95 -2.40 0.54 -13.77
CA VAL A 95 -3.85 0.45 -13.96
C VAL A 95 -4.40 -0.72 -13.17
N GLY A 96 -5.50 -0.47 -12.45
CA GLY A 96 -6.25 -1.46 -11.70
C GLY A 96 -5.99 -1.44 -10.20
N ARG A 97 -7.00 -1.89 -9.45
CA ARG A 97 -6.97 -1.94 -7.97
C ARG A 97 -5.83 -2.80 -7.44
N SER A 98 -5.64 -3.99 -8.02
CA SER A 98 -4.62 -4.95 -7.56
C SER A 98 -3.21 -4.44 -7.83
N SER A 99 -2.99 -3.76 -8.96
CA SER A 99 -1.68 -3.24 -9.37
C SER A 99 -1.25 -2.02 -8.53
N LEU A 100 -2.21 -1.18 -8.10
CA LEU A 100 -1.93 -0.06 -7.20
C LEU A 100 -1.59 -0.50 -5.77
N ASN A 101 -2.05 -1.68 -5.36
CA ASN A 101 -1.73 -2.33 -4.10
C ASN A 101 -1.67 -1.40 -2.87
N ARG A 102 -2.79 -0.73 -2.56
CA ARG A 102 -2.93 0.21 -1.43
C ARG A 102 -2.08 1.49 -1.50
N ALA A 103 -1.41 1.75 -2.62
CA ALA A 103 -0.64 2.99 -2.78
C ALA A 103 -1.56 4.22 -2.88
N MET A 104 -1.09 5.30 -2.28
CA MET A 104 -1.75 6.61 -2.25
C MET A 104 -0.97 7.63 -3.09
N ASP A 105 -1.63 8.74 -3.42
CA ASP A 105 -0.99 9.82 -4.16
C ASP A 105 0.19 10.40 -3.38
N GLY A 106 1.35 10.48 -4.04
CA GLY A 106 2.58 10.99 -3.45
C GLY A 106 3.46 9.92 -2.79
N ASP A 107 3.00 8.68 -2.67
CA ASP A 107 3.79 7.59 -2.11
C ASP A 107 5.03 7.26 -2.94
N ILE A 108 6.05 6.75 -2.25
CA ILE A 108 7.24 6.19 -2.88
C ILE A 108 6.99 4.69 -3.03
N VAL A 109 6.85 4.24 -4.27
CA VAL A 109 6.49 2.86 -4.59
C VAL A 109 7.61 2.17 -5.37
N ALA A 110 7.64 0.85 -5.27
CA ALA A 110 8.53 -0.01 -6.03
C ALA A 110 7.67 -0.80 -7.02
N VAL A 111 7.87 -0.57 -8.33
CA VAL A 111 7.06 -1.18 -9.39
C VAL A 111 7.87 -2.20 -10.20
N GLU A 112 7.20 -3.29 -10.53
CA GLU A 112 7.70 -4.34 -11.44
C GLU A 112 7.03 -4.13 -12.79
N LEU A 113 7.82 -4.20 -13.87
CA LEU A 113 7.29 -4.09 -15.23
C LEU A 113 6.63 -5.41 -15.61
N VAL A 114 5.40 -5.33 -16.11
CA VAL A 114 4.66 -6.49 -16.61
C VAL A 114 4.81 -6.51 -18.13
N GLU A 115 5.22 -7.64 -18.70
CA GLU A 115 5.19 -7.84 -20.15
C GLU A 115 3.74 -7.84 -20.64
N LEU A 116 3.49 -7.14 -21.75
CA LEU A 116 2.17 -7.04 -22.39
C LEU A 116 1.89 -8.24 -23.30
#